data_AF-A0A1E1XGU1-F1
#
_entry.id   AF-A0A1E1XGU1-F1
#
_cell.length_a   1.000
_cell.length_b   1.000
_cell.length_c   1.000
_cell.angle_alpha   90.00
_cell.angle_beta   90.00
_cell.angle_gamma   90.00
#
_symmetry.space_group_name_H-M   'P 1'
#
loop_
_entity.id
_entity.type
_entity.pdbx_description
1 polymer ?
#
loop_
_entity_poly.entity_id
_entity_poly.type
_entity_poly.pdbx_seq_one_letter_code
_entity_poly.pdbx_strand_id
1 'polypeptide(L)'
;MHESLRELPLNLKEAIDWLFIVSRSGAIFRLAAYVRGVLVDSNPTEPRQHYISNLNAKVKEALSQWPLAETSEFQKILKLYEPTHNDSKVAKCLGLDDDEEKNVNPMVKYEVTPWQVERYLNNCVKHFKGLLRRIMKPGHYRSSYSKWANWRSDCEYDPQECANLFISVLPLVHASLELLYEYCSHWNYRGQMITDTRENHLGSYFEALGFDPKEDFKEGVDGGDAAESLMFARWDFLERMRMLCGFWVYY
;
A
#
# COMPACT_ATOMS: atom_id res chain seq x y z
N MET A 1 3.25 -11.83 -14.17
CA MET A 1 3.42 -10.49 -14.75
C MET A 1 2.05 -10.03 -15.18
N HIS A 2 1.61 -8.86 -14.72
CA HIS A 2 0.30 -8.28 -15.04
C HIS A 2 0.34 -7.58 -16.39
N GLU A 3 -0.72 -7.70 -17.18
CA GLU A 3 -0.85 -7.04 -18.47
C GLU A 3 -1.68 -5.74 -18.40
N SER A 4 -2.45 -5.54 -17.32
CA SER A 4 -3.33 -4.39 -17.16
C SER A 4 -3.31 -3.79 -15.75
N LEU A 5 -3.46 -2.46 -15.64
CA LEU A 5 -3.71 -1.77 -14.35
C LEU A 5 -5.03 -2.14 -13.67
N ARG A 6 -5.93 -2.89 -14.33
CA ARG A 6 -7.14 -3.43 -13.68
C ARG A 6 -6.88 -4.71 -12.90
N GLU A 7 -5.70 -5.30 -13.06
CA GLU A 7 -5.30 -6.45 -12.26
C GLU A 7 -4.88 -5.98 -10.87
N LEU A 8 -5.55 -6.53 -9.86
CA LEU A 8 -5.40 -6.18 -8.46
C LEU A 8 -4.00 -6.53 -7.95
N PRO A 9 -3.22 -5.56 -7.45
CA PRO A 9 -2.00 -5.83 -6.70
C PRO A 9 -2.28 -6.69 -5.46
N LEU A 10 -1.52 -7.77 -5.31
CA LEU A 10 -1.64 -8.72 -4.20
C LEU A 10 -0.47 -8.66 -3.21
N ASN A 11 0.56 -7.87 -3.51
CA ASN A 11 1.69 -7.58 -2.62
C ASN A 11 2.21 -6.14 -2.75
N LEU A 12 3.10 -5.76 -1.82
CA LEU A 12 3.66 -4.41 -1.77
C LEU A 12 4.40 -4.05 -3.06
N LYS A 13 5.21 -4.96 -3.61
CA LYS A 13 5.96 -4.71 -4.83
C LYS A 13 5.03 -4.42 -6.01
N GLU A 14 3.99 -5.23 -6.20
CA GLU A 14 2.97 -5.00 -7.24
C GLU A 14 2.26 -3.67 -7.05
N ALA A 15 1.92 -3.29 -5.82
CA ALA A 15 1.28 -2.01 -5.54
C ALA A 15 2.19 -0.81 -5.86
N ILE A 16 3.49 -0.91 -5.55
CA ILE A 16 4.50 0.09 -5.92
C ILE A 16 4.64 0.18 -7.45
N ASP A 17 4.75 -0.96 -8.12
CA ASP A 17 4.85 -1.07 -9.58
C ASP A 17 3.63 -0.46 -10.29
N TRP A 18 2.43 -0.76 -9.78
CA TRP A 18 1.18 -0.19 -10.26
C TRP A 18 1.21 1.35 -10.19
N LEU A 19 1.59 1.90 -9.03
CA LEU A 19 1.66 3.35 -8.82
C LEU A 19 2.74 4.01 -9.71
N PHE A 20 3.85 3.32 -9.96
CA PHE A 20 4.88 3.78 -10.89
C PHE A 20 4.37 3.87 -12.32
N ILE A 21 3.55 2.93 -12.77
CA ILE A 21 2.94 2.99 -14.10
C ILE A 21 1.97 4.16 -14.21
N VAL A 22 1.12 4.38 -13.20
CA VAL A 22 0.23 5.55 -13.16
C VAL A 22 1.04 6.85 -13.23
N SER A 23 2.12 6.95 -12.47
CA SER A 23 3.05 8.09 -12.47
C SER A 23 3.69 8.32 -13.83
N ARG A 24 4.26 7.27 -14.43
CA ARG A 24 4.90 7.33 -15.76
C ARG A 24 3.90 7.71 -16.86
N SER A 25 2.63 7.36 -16.69
CA SER A 25 1.56 7.71 -17.62
C SER A 25 1.07 9.16 -17.47
N GLY A 26 1.62 9.94 -16.52
CA GLY A 26 1.16 11.30 -16.24
C GLY A 26 -0.25 11.37 -15.65
N ALA A 27 -0.74 10.26 -15.07
CA ALA A 27 -2.14 10.10 -14.68
C ALA A 27 -2.41 10.29 -13.19
N ILE A 28 -1.40 10.69 -12.40
CA ILE A 28 -1.54 10.83 -10.94
C ILE A 28 -2.64 11.84 -10.56
N PHE A 29 -2.72 12.98 -11.24
CA PHE A 29 -3.79 13.95 -10.99
C PHE A 29 -5.19 13.38 -11.30
N ARG A 30 -5.31 12.57 -12.38
CA ARG A 30 -6.58 11.93 -12.73
C ARG A 30 -6.98 10.93 -11.65
N LEU A 31 -6.07 10.04 -11.27
CA LEU A 31 -6.29 9.10 -10.17
C LEU A 31 -6.69 9.85 -8.89
N ALA A 32 -5.97 10.90 -8.52
CA ALA A 32 -6.23 11.72 -7.35
C ALA A 32 -7.66 12.32 -7.33
N ALA A 33 -8.14 12.82 -8.48
CA ALA A 33 -9.49 13.35 -8.60
C ALA A 33 -10.57 12.27 -8.38
N TYR A 34 -10.39 11.09 -8.98
CA TYR A 34 -11.33 9.99 -8.80
C TYR A 34 -11.28 9.39 -7.39
N VAL A 35 -10.08 9.20 -6.83
CA VAL A 35 -9.91 8.74 -5.44
C VAL A 35 -10.63 9.67 -4.47
N ARG A 36 -10.44 10.99 -4.60
CA ARG A 36 -11.19 11.97 -3.82
C ARG A 36 -12.70 11.81 -4.02
N GLY A 37 -13.16 11.67 -5.26
CA GLY A 37 -14.58 11.49 -5.56
C GLY A 37 -15.16 10.26 -4.86
N VAL A 38 -14.45 9.12 -4.93
CA VAL A 38 -14.86 7.87 -4.26
C VAL A 38 -15.00 8.08 -2.76
N LEU A 39 -14.00 8.72 -2.15
CA LEU A 39 -13.88 8.84 -0.71
C LEU A 39 -14.78 9.93 -0.14
N VAL A 40 -15.10 10.98 -0.89
CA VAL A 40 -16.03 12.04 -0.48
C VAL A 40 -17.50 11.60 -0.62
N ASP A 41 -17.81 10.67 -1.52
CA ASP A 41 -19.13 10.08 -1.65
C ASP A 41 -19.47 9.25 -0.40
N SER A 42 -20.05 9.90 0.62
CA SER A 42 -20.42 9.33 1.92
C SER A 42 -21.48 8.21 1.84
N ASN A 43 -22.14 8.05 0.69
CA ASN A 43 -23.11 6.99 0.42
C ASN A 43 -22.77 6.33 -0.91
N PRO A 44 -21.75 5.46 -0.95
CA PRO A 44 -21.50 4.65 -2.13
C PRO A 44 -22.75 3.83 -2.47
N THR A 45 -23.08 3.74 -3.76
CA THR A 45 -24.19 2.90 -4.21
C THR A 45 -23.93 1.43 -3.81
N GLU A 46 -24.99 0.64 -3.57
CA GLU A 46 -24.84 -0.80 -3.23
C GLU A 46 -23.90 -1.55 -4.20
N PRO A 47 -23.96 -1.35 -5.53
CA PRO A 47 -23.02 -1.99 -6.45
C PRO A 47 -21.55 -1.62 -6.19
N ARG A 48 -21.28 -0.37 -5.81
CA ARG A 48 -19.91 0.10 -5.49
C ARG A 48 -19.42 -0.52 -4.18
N GLN A 49 -20.27 -0.57 -3.15
CA GLN A 49 -19.93 -1.24 -1.89
C GLN A 49 -19.60 -2.71 -2.10
N HIS A 50 -20.43 -3.43 -2.87
CA HIS A 50 -20.19 -4.82 -3.20
C HIS A 50 -18.90 -5.02 -3.99
N TYR A 51 -18.59 -4.12 -4.93
CA TYR A 51 -17.33 -4.17 -5.69
C TYR A 51 -16.09 -4.02 -4.78
N ILE A 52 -16.07 -3.00 -3.92
CA ILE A 52 -14.95 -2.77 -2.98
C ILE A 52 -14.82 -3.94 -2.00
N SER A 53 -15.95 -4.44 -1.48
CA SER A 53 -15.95 -5.60 -0.57
C SER A 53 -15.35 -6.84 -1.24
N ASN A 54 -15.67 -7.11 -2.51
CA ASN A 54 -15.08 -8.22 -3.26
C ASN A 54 -13.58 -8.05 -3.50
N LEU A 55 -13.12 -6.83 -3.79
CA LEU A 55 -11.68 -6.56 -3.90
C LEU A 55 -10.97 -6.79 -2.57
N ASN A 56 -11.53 -6.27 -1.48
CA ASN A 56 -10.98 -6.42 -0.14
C ASN A 56 -10.89 -7.89 0.27
N ALA A 57 -11.90 -8.70 -0.08
CA ALA A 57 -11.90 -10.15 0.16
C ALA A 57 -10.73 -10.84 -0.58
N LYS A 58 -10.47 -10.48 -1.84
CA LYS A 58 -9.34 -11.01 -2.62
C LYS A 58 -7.99 -10.61 -2.04
N VAL A 59 -7.84 -9.34 -1.63
CA VAL A 59 -6.61 -8.89 -0.96
C VAL A 59 -6.41 -9.66 0.34
N LYS A 60 -7.47 -9.82 1.16
CA LYS A 60 -7.41 -10.60 2.40
C LYS A 60 -7.02 -12.06 2.16
N GLU A 61 -7.60 -12.70 1.14
CA GLU A 61 -7.26 -14.07 0.76
C GLU A 61 -5.78 -14.18 0.37
N ALA A 62 -5.28 -13.28 -0.49
CA ALA A 62 -3.89 -13.27 -0.89
C ALA A 62 -2.94 -13.05 0.30
N LEU A 63 -3.27 -12.10 1.19
CA LEU A 63 -2.51 -11.87 2.42
C LEU A 63 -2.48 -13.10 3.32
N SER A 64 -3.60 -13.81 3.43
CA SER A 64 -3.72 -15.01 4.28
C SER A 64 -2.84 -16.17 3.78
N GLN A 65 -2.38 -16.13 2.53
CA GLN A 65 -1.45 -17.12 1.97
C GLN A 65 0.02 -16.76 2.20
N TRP A 66 0.32 -15.56 2.73
CA TRP A 66 1.70 -15.18 2.97
C TRP A 66 2.30 -16.04 4.08
N PRO A 67 3.61 -16.34 4.03
CA PRO A 67 4.31 -17.10 5.09
C PRO A 67 4.16 -16.50 6.49
N LEU A 68 3.76 -15.23 6.55
CA LEU A 68 3.66 -14.43 7.75
C LEU A 68 2.22 -14.31 8.27
N ALA A 69 1.26 -14.91 7.56
CA ALA A 69 -0.16 -14.78 7.87
C ALA A 69 -0.48 -15.16 9.33
N GLU A 70 0.25 -16.11 9.90
CA GLU A 70 0.06 -16.60 11.26
C GLU A 70 0.71 -15.71 12.34
N THR A 71 1.56 -14.76 11.96
CA THR A 71 2.22 -13.87 12.92
C THR A 71 1.21 -12.91 13.56
N SER A 72 1.42 -12.56 14.83
CA SER A 72 0.48 -11.74 15.58
C SER A 72 0.32 -10.33 14.99
N GLU A 73 1.40 -9.82 14.40
CA GLU A 73 1.54 -8.56 13.71
C GLU A 73 0.70 -8.57 12.43
N PHE A 74 0.82 -9.64 11.64
CA PHE A 74 0.07 -9.78 10.40
C PHE A 74 -1.42 -10.07 10.62
N GLN A 75 -1.77 -10.75 11.71
CA GLN A 75 -3.17 -10.92 12.10
C GLN A 75 -3.84 -9.59 12.47
N LYS A 76 -3.10 -8.59 12.97
CA LYS A 76 -3.63 -7.23 13.15
C LYS A 76 -3.94 -6.56 11.80
N ILE A 77 -3.12 -6.85 10.78
CA ILE A 77 -3.32 -6.35 9.41
C ILE A 77 -4.55 -6.99 8.77
N LEU A 78 -4.70 -8.31 8.85
CA LEU A 78 -5.86 -9.02 8.28
C LEU A 78 -7.19 -8.56 8.87
N LYS A 79 -7.19 -8.13 10.15
CA LYS A 79 -8.35 -7.54 10.81
C LYS A 79 -8.78 -6.20 10.20
N LEU A 80 -7.89 -5.46 9.55
CA LEU A 80 -8.25 -4.21 8.84
C LEU A 80 -9.13 -4.47 7.60
N TYR A 81 -9.19 -5.72 7.13
CA TYR A 81 -10.04 -6.13 6.01
C TYR A 81 -11.32 -6.84 6.46
N GLU A 82 -11.54 -6.97 7.77
CA GLU A 82 -12.81 -7.47 8.29
C GLU A 82 -13.83 -6.35 8.26
N PRO A 83 -15.06 -6.60 7.78
CA PRO A 83 -16.14 -5.64 7.92
C PRO A 83 -16.42 -5.46 9.41
N THR A 84 -15.86 -4.41 10.02
CA THR A 84 -16.08 -4.13 11.43
C THR A 84 -17.21 -3.14 11.57
N HIS A 85 -18.34 -3.64 12.07
CA HIS A 85 -19.51 -2.80 12.41
C HIS A 85 -19.26 -1.85 13.60
N ASN A 86 -18.00 -1.66 14.04
CA ASN A 86 -17.67 -0.94 15.26
C ASN A 86 -16.29 -0.27 15.16
N ASP A 87 -16.32 1.03 14.82
CA ASP A 87 -15.18 1.93 14.58
C ASP A 87 -14.11 1.93 15.69
N SER A 88 -14.45 1.55 16.93
CA SER A 88 -13.54 1.64 18.08
C SER A 88 -12.43 0.58 18.09
N LYS A 89 -12.64 -0.61 17.50
CA LYS A 89 -11.64 -1.70 17.56
C LYS A 89 -10.50 -1.51 16.55
N VAL A 90 -10.80 -1.01 15.36
CA VAL A 90 -9.80 -0.71 14.33
C VAL A 90 -8.94 0.49 14.74
N ALA A 91 -9.56 1.55 15.27
CA ALA A 91 -8.85 2.71 15.82
C ALA A 91 -7.85 2.29 16.91
N LYS A 92 -8.26 1.40 17.82
CA LYS A 92 -7.41 0.86 18.87
C LYS A 92 -6.28 -0.05 18.36
N CYS A 93 -6.53 -0.88 17.33
CA CYS A 93 -5.49 -1.70 16.69
C CYS A 93 -4.39 -0.86 16.02
N LEU A 94 -4.71 0.38 15.65
CA LEU A 94 -3.78 1.35 15.05
C LEU A 94 -3.21 2.35 16.08
N GLY A 95 -3.49 2.16 17.37
CA GLY A 95 -2.94 2.98 18.46
C GLY A 95 -3.53 4.39 18.53
N LEU A 96 -4.81 4.57 18.21
CA LEU A 96 -5.47 5.88 18.11
C LEU A 96 -6.43 6.10 19.28
N ASP A 97 -6.44 7.33 19.82
CA ASP A 97 -7.35 7.72 20.90
C ASP A 97 -8.81 7.80 20.38
N ASP A 98 -9.72 7.35 21.24
CA ASP A 98 -11.11 6.97 20.91
C ASP A 98 -12.09 8.16 20.83
N ASP A 99 -11.63 9.40 21.03
CA ASP A 99 -12.51 10.51 21.37
C ASP A 99 -12.83 11.48 20.20
N GLU A 100 -14.14 11.64 19.98
CA GLU A 100 -14.89 12.76 19.39
C GLU A 100 -14.87 13.08 17.88
N GLU A 101 -14.00 12.51 17.02
CA GLU A 101 -14.02 12.81 15.56
C GLU A 101 -14.97 11.93 14.69
N LYS A 102 -15.82 11.11 15.31
CA LYS A 102 -16.39 9.88 14.69
C LYS A 102 -17.38 10.03 13.52
N ASN A 103 -17.85 11.21 13.13
CA ASN A 103 -18.96 11.31 12.15
C ASN A 103 -18.74 12.22 10.92
N VAL A 104 -17.59 12.89 10.79
CA VAL A 104 -17.33 13.74 9.62
C VAL A 104 -16.17 13.18 8.83
N ASN A 105 -16.44 12.85 7.56
CA ASN A 105 -15.42 12.42 6.61
C ASN A 105 -14.23 13.41 6.62
N PRO A 106 -13.00 12.97 6.94
CA PRO A 106 -11.84 13.85 7.00
C PRO A 106 -11.59 14.62 5.70
N MET A 107 -11.88 14.02 4.54
CA MET A 107 -11.71 14.72 3.26
C MET A 107 -12.69 15.89 3.11
N VAL A 108 -13.90 15.76 3.67
CA VAL A 108 -14.91 16.84 3.69
C VAL A 108 -14.55 17.87 4.76
N LYS A 109 -14.21 17.42 5.97
CA LYS A 109 -13.85 18.28 7.11
C LYS A 109 -12.67 19.19 6.79
N TYR A 110 -11.63 18.63 6.16
CA TYR A 110 -10.39 19.33 5.83
C TYR A 110 -10.36 19.87 4.40
N GLU A 111 -11.50 19.84 3.69
CA GLU A 111 -11.65 20.31 2.31
C GLU A 111 -10.54 19.80 1.37
N VAL A 112 -10.15 18.54 1.52
CA VAL A 112 -9.01 17.96 0.80
C VAL A 112 -9.29 18.00 -0.69
N THR A 113 -8.47 18.70 -1.45
CA THR A 113 -8.58 18.90 -2.90
C THR A 113 -7.88 17.79 -3.69
N PRO A 114 -8.23 17.57 -4.97
CA PRO A 114 -7.50 16.64 -5.84
C PRO A 114 -6.00 16.95 -5.92
N TRP A 115 -5.62 18.23 -5.89
CA TRP A 115 -4.21 18.67 -5.86
C TRP A 115 -3.46 18.21 -4.61
N GLN A 116 -4.11 18.22 -3.45
CA GLN A 116 -3.51 17.70 -2.22
C GLN A 116 -3.32 16.17 -2.31
N VAL A 117 -4.33 15.44 -2.82
CA VAL A 117 -4.21 13.99 -3.06
C VAL A 117 -3.09 13.69 -4.05
N GLU A 118 -3.03 14.41 -5.17
CA GLU A 118 -1.98 14.26 -6.18
C GLU A 118 -0.58 14.47 -5.58
N ARG A 119 -0.41 15.53 -4.79
CA ARG A 119 0.85 15.81 -4.09
C ARG A 119 1.26 14.64 -3.19
N TYR A 120 0.32 14.04 -2.48
CA TYR A 120 0.59 12.89 -1.60
C TYR A 120 1.01 11.66 -2.40
N LEU A 121 0.31 11.36 -3.51
CA LEU A 121 0.69 10.25 -4.39
C LEU A 121 2.06 10.47 -5.04
N ASN A 122 2.36 11.69 -5.50
CA ASN A 122 3.68 12.02 -6.05
C ASN A 122 4.80 11.88 -5.02
N ASN A 123 4.55 12.27 -3.76
CA ASN A 123 5.50 12.05 -2.67
C ASN A 123 5.69 10.55 -2.42
N CYS A 124 4.62 9.76 -2.35
CA CYS A 124 4.71 8.29 -2.20
C CYS A 124 5.57 7.68 -3.32
N VAL A 125 5.32 8.04 -4.59
CA VAL A 125 6.13 7.59 -5.73
C VAL A 125 7.60 7.98 -5.55
N LYS A 126 7.87 9.23 -5.16
CA LYS A 126 9.24 9.72 -4.94
C LYS A 126 9.94 8.92 -3.85
N HIS A 127 9.26 8.64 -2.73
CA HIS A 127 9.83 7.88 -1.62
C HIS A 127 10.04 6.41 -1.95
N PHE A 128 9.11 5.77 -2.66
CA PHE A 128 9.32 4.40 -3.16
C PHE A 128 10.49 4.33 -4.15
N LYS A 129 10.64 5.31 -5.06
CA LYS A 129 11.83 5.39 -5.93
C LYS A 129 13.11 5.55 -5.11
N GLY A 130 13.07 6.36 -4.06
CA GLY A 130 14.19 6.55 -3.14
C GLY A 130 14.57 5.26 -2.41
N LEU A 131 13.57 4.57 -1.86
CA LEU A 131 13.69 3.26 -1.20
C LEU A 131 14.33 2.24 -2.13
N LEU A 132 13.72 1.99 -3.30
CA LEU A 132 14.21 1.00 -4.25
C LEU A 132 15.62 1.34 -4.73
N ARG A 133 15.93 2.61 -5.01
CA ARG A 133 17.30 3.03 -5.40
C ARG A 133 18.33 2.73 -4.30
N ARG A 134 17.94 2.77 -3.03
CA ARG A 134 18.84 2.52 -1.91
C ARG A 134 19.09 1.03 -1.71
N ILE A 135 18.05 0.20 -1.71
CA ILE A 135 18.15 -1.22 -1.37
C ILE A 135 18.36 -2.14 -2.59
N MET A 136 17.94 -1.73 -3.80
CA MET A 136 17.93 -2.61 -4.98
C MET A 136 19.15 -2.46 -5.88
N LYS A 137 19.59 -3.57 -6.47
CA LYS A 137 20.60 -3.64 -7.53
C LYS A 137 20.19 -2.76 -8.73
N PRO A 138 21.03 -1.81 -9.16
CA PRO A 138 20.73 -1.00 -10.34
C PRO A 138 20.51 -1.87 -11.58
N GLY A 139 19.39 -1.68 -12.28
CA GLY A 139 19.07 -2.42 -13.50
C GLY A 139 18.49 -3.83 -13.30
N HIS A 140 18.41 -4.32 -12.07
CA HIS A 140 17.86 -5.65 -11.77
C HIS A 140 16.40 -5.63 -11.32
N TYR A 141 15.89 -4.47 -10.86
CA TYR A 141 14.48 -4.34 -10.50
C TYR A 141 13.58 -4.59 -11.72
N ARG A 142 12.81 -5.67 -11.67
CA ARG A 142 11.84 -6.04 -12.71
C ARG A 142 10.45 -5.68 -12.24
N SER A 143 9.75 -4.85 -13.00
CA SER A 143 8.36 -4.53 -12.68
C SER A 143 7.47 -5.77 -12.75
N SER A 144 6.51 -5.89 -11.82
CA SER A 144 5.49 -6.94 -11.84
C SER A 144 4.48 -6.75 -12.96
N TYR A 145 4.44 -5.57 -13.57
CA TYR A 145 3.57 -5.22 -14.69
C TYR A 145 4.35 -5.17 -16.00
N SER A 146 3.67 -5.55 -17.08
CA SER A 146 4.24 -5.53 -18.42
C SER A 146 4.43 -4.09 -18.88
N LYS A 147 5.26 -3.92 -19.93
CA LYS A 147 5.45 -2.61 -20.56
C LYS A 147 4.18 -2.07 -21.24
N TRP A 148 3.16 -2.91 -21.41
CA TRP A 148 1.90 -2.56 -22.05
C TRP A 148 0.87 -2.02 -21.08
N ALA A 149 0.95 -2.38 -19.80
CA ALA A 149 0.11 -1.80 -18.75
C ALA A 149 0.31 -0.28 -18.71
N ASN A 150 -0.78 0.46 -18.89
CA ASN A 150 -0.76 1.92 -18.92
C ASN A 150 -2.15 2.51 -18.61
N TRP A 151 -2.16 3.69 -18.01
CA TRP A 151 -3.43 4.33 -17.61
C TRP A 151 -4.38 4.57 -18.79
N ARG A 152 -3.85 4.91 -19.95
CA ARG A 152 -4.64 5.31 -21.11
C ARG A 152 -5.48 4.15 -21.65
N SER A 153 -4.89 2.98 -21.84
CA SER A 153 -5.64 1.79 -22.28
C SER A 153 -6.48 1.20 -21.15
N ASP A 154 -5.95 1.22 -19.92
CA ASP A 154 -6.52 0.40 -18.87
C ASP A 154 -7.59 1.16 -18.08
N CYS A 155 -7.34 2.42 -17.74
CA CYS A 155 -8.17 3.17 -16.80
C CYS A 155 -8.99 4.30 -17.46
N GLU A 156 -8.63 4.79 -18.65
CA GLU A 156 -9.30 5.99 -19.21
C GLU A 156 -10.79 5.75 -19.52
N TYR A 157 -11.16 4.52 -19.89
CA TYR A 157 -12.57 4.14 -20.11
C TYR A 157 -13.38 4.03 -18.81
N ASP A 158 -12.76 3.54 -17.74
CA ASP A 158 -13.39 3.47 -16.41
C ASP A 158 -12.39 3.87 -15.31
N PRO A 159 -12.17 5.19 -15.11
CA PRO A 159 -11.20 5.67 -14.13
C PRO A 159 -11.64 5.40 -12.69
N GLN A 160 -12.96 5.25 -12.48
CA GLN A 160 -13.55 4.95 -11.18
C GLN A 160 -13.17 3.54 -10.73
N GLU A 161 -13.15 2.57 -11.64
CA GLU A 161 -12.69 1.21 -11.36
C GLU A 161 -11.24 1.21 -10.84
N CYS A 162 -10.32 1.89 -11.53
CA CYS A 162 -8.93 2.00 -11.10
C CYS A 162 -8.77 2.75 -9.76
N ALA A 163 -9.63 3.74 -9.47
CA ALA A 163 -9.64 4.42 -8.18
C ALA A 163 -10.13 3.50 -7.05
N ASN A 164 -11.19 2.71 -7.28
CA ASN A 164 -11.66 1.72 -6.32
C ASN A 164 -10.59 0.65 -6.06
N LEU A 165 -9.94 0.14 -7.12
CA LEU A 165 -8.82 -0.80 -7.02
C LEU A 165 -7.69 -0.22 -6.18
N PHE A 166 -7.29 1.02 -6.45
CA PHE A 166 -6.26 1.70 -5.67
C PHE A 166 -6.66 1.77 -4.19
N ILE A 167 -7.90 2.16 -3.86
CA ILE A 167 -8.40 2.26 -2.48
C ILE A 167 -8.36 0.91 -1.76
N SER A 168 -8.75 -0.18 -2.43
CA SER A 168 -8.70 -1.53 -1.86
C SER A 168 -7.28 -2.03 -1.57
N VAL A 169 -6.25 -1.46 -2.21
CA VAL A 169 -4.84 -1.80 -2.02
C VAL A 169 -4.18 -0.98 -0.90
N LEU A 170 -4.81 0.10 -0.44
CA LEU A 170 -4.20 0.99 0.57
C LEU A 170 -3.91 0.32 1.91
N PRO A 171 -4.80 -0.52 2.49
CA PRO A 171 -4.45 -1.19 3.74
C PRO A 171 -3.29 -2.17 3.56
N LEU A 172 -3.11 -2.76 2.38
CA LEU A 172 -2.03 -3.70 2.05
C LEU A 172 -0.70 -2.96 2.08
N VAL A 173 -0.62 -1.82 1.40
CA VAL A 173 0.58 -0.99 1.37
C VAL A 173 0.91 -0.45 2.75
N HIS A 174 -0.09 0.08 3.46
CA HIS A 174 0.06 0.58 4.84
C HIS A 174 0.67 -0.49 5.75
N ALA A 175 0.01 -1.64 5.81
CA ALA A 175 0.40 -2.79 6.60
C ALA A 175 1.81 -3.28 6.28
N SER A 176 2.11 -3.42 4.99
CA SER A 176 3.41 -3.90 4.53
C SER A 176 4.54 -2.95 4.93
N LEU A 177 4.31 -1.64 4.84
CA LEU A 177 5.30 -0.64 5.24
C LEU A 177 5.48 -0.56 6.75
N GLU A 178 4.40 -0.69 7.52
CA GLU A 178 4.48 -0.80 8.98
C GLU A 178 5.28 -2.01 9.42
N LEU A 179 4.92 -3.19 8.90
CA LEU A 179 5.60 -4.44 9.18
C LEU A 179 7.07 -4.33 8.82
N LEU A 180 7.38 -3.94 7.58
CA LEU A 180 8.77 -3.77 7.16
C LEU A 180 9.54 -2.82 8.05
N TYR A 181 8.96 -1.67 8.40
CA TYR A 181 9.63 -0.70 9.26
C TYR A 181 9.87 -1.28 10.66
N GLU A 182 8.88 -1.93 11.27
CA GLU A 182 9.01 -2.54 12.59
C GLU A 182 10.13 -3.59 12.59
N TYR A 183 10.12 -4.52 11.64
CA TYR A 183 11.15 -5.53 11.52
C TYR A 183 12.52 -4.93 11.19
N CYS A 184 12.62 -4.05 10.20
CA CYS A 184 13.91 -3.46 9.81
C CYS A 184 14.50 -2.57 10.92
N SER A 185 13.66 -1.89 11.70
CA SER A 185 14.11 -0.96 12.75
C SER A 185 14.40 -1.64 14.08
N HIS A 186 13.89 -2.85 14.29
CA HIS A 186 14.12 -3.58 15.52
C HIS A 186 15.59 -4.01 15.63
N TRP A 187 16.17 -3.85 16.82
CA TRP A 187 17.60 -4.06 17.08
C TRP A 187 18.10 -5.47 16.69
N ASN A 188 17.25 -6.48 16.78
CA ASN A 188 17.56 -7.86 16.38
C ASN A 188 17.81 -8.05 14.88
N TYR A 189 17.28 -7.17 14.03
CA TYR A 189 17.36 -7.28 12.58
C TYR A 189 18.21 -6.18 11.95
N ARG A 190 18.61 -5.18 12.76
CA ARG A 190 19.58 -4.17 12.37
C ARG A 190 20.96 -4.83 12.23
N GLY A 191 21.49 -4.87 11.01
CA GLY A 191 22.70 -5.64 10.67
C GLY A 191 22.43 -7.04 10.13
N GLN A 192 21.18 -7.51 10.13
CA GLN A 192 20.83 -8.71 9.36
C GLN A 192 20.74 -8.32 7.89
N MET A 193 21.61 -8.93 7.07
CA MET A 193 21.61 -8.75 5.63
C MET A 193 20.28 -9.19 5.03
N ILE A 194 19.83 -8.61 3.93
CA ILE A 194 18.67 -9.12 3.18
C ILE A 194 19.20 -10.17 2.20
N THR A 195 18.91 -11.45 2.46
CA THR A 195 19.42 -12.58 1.64
C THR A 195 18.36 -13.67 1.49
N ASP A 196 18.52 -14.56 0.51
CA ASP A 196 17.66 -15.72 0.27
C ASP A 196 17.96 -16.93 1.18
N THR A 197 18.79 -16.75 2.22
CA THR A 197 19.17 -17.85 3.11
C THR A 197 18.04 -18.21 4.07
N ARG A 198 17.84 -19.50 4.35
CA ARG A 198 16.73 -20.00 5.21
C ARG A 198 16.73 -19.46 6.63
N GLU A 199 17.87 -19.04 7.15
CA GLU A 199 18.03 -18.47 8.49
C GLU A 199 17.71 -16.96 8.51
N ASN A 200 17.46 -16.39 7.33
CA ASN A 200 17.19 -14.98 7.15
C ASN A 200 15.69 -14.71 7.16
N HIS A 201 15.21 -14.31 8.33
CA HIS A 201 13.83 -13.88 8.47
C HIS A 201 13.55 -12.67 7.56
N LEU A 202 14.47 -11.69 7.49
CA LEU A 202 14.31 -10.47 6.70
C LEU A 202 14.15 -10.72 5.19
N GLY A 203 14.93 -11.62 4.60
CA GLY A 203 14.77 -12.05 3.22
C GLY A 203 13.38 -12.64 2.94
N SER A 204 12.94 -13.55 3.79
CA SER A 204 11.60 -14.16 3.71
C SER A 204 10.48 -13.10 3.80
N TYR A 205 10.66 -12.03 4.59
CA TYR A 205 9.71 -10.91 4.63
C TYR A 205 9.63 -10.19 3.28
N PHE A 206 10.76 -9.86 2.66
CA PHE A 206 10.77 -9.21 1.36
C PHE A 206 10.24 -10.11 0.24
N GLU A 207 10.48 -11.42 0.31
CA GLU A 207 9.91 -12.41 -0.61
C GLU A 207 8.38 -12.44 -0.55
N ALA A 208 7.80 -12.47 0.65
CA ALA A 208 6.35 -12.39 0.83
C ALA A 208 5.75 -11.08 0.26
N LEU A 209 6.54 -10.01 0.24
CA LEU A 209 6.16 -8.71 -0.31
C LEU A 209 6.36 -8.59 -1.82
N GLY A 210 6.77 -9.68 -2.48
CA GLY A 210 6.92 -9.83 -3.92
C GLY A 210 8.32 -9.54 -4.45
N PHE A 211 9.29 -9.19 -3.59
CA PHE A 211 10.67 -8.93 -4.00
C PHE A 211 11.48 -10.21 -4.04
N ASP A 212 12.51 -10.28 -4.87
CA ASP A 212 13.46 -11.39 -4.89
C ASP A 212 14.73 -11.00 -4.10
N PRO A 213 14.96 -11.53 -2.87
CA PRO A 213 16.14 -11.19 -2.07
C PRO A 213 17.47 -11.41 -2.80
N LYS A 214 17.52 -12.38 -3.71
CA LYS A 214 18.74 -12.74 -4.44
C LYS A 214 18.95 -11.84 -5.65
N GLU A 215 17.91 -11.63 -6.44
CA GLU A 215 18.02 -10.93 -7.71
C GLU A 215 17.85 -9.41 -7.56
N ASP A 216 16.96 -8.95 -6.68
CA ASP A 216 16.59 -7.54 -6.59
C ASP A 216 17.55 -6.73 -5.70
N PHE A 217 18.13 -7.28 -4.65
CA PHE A 217 18.84 -6.51 -3.60
C PHE A 217 20.34 -6.39 -3.83
N LYS A 218 20.93 -5.23 -3.47
CA LYS A 218 22.38 -5.05 -3.48
C LYS A 218 23.05 -5.92 -2.43
N GLU A 219 24.28 -6.33 -2.73
CA GLU A 219 25.13 -7.00 -1.74
C GLU A 219 25.37 -6.08 -0.54
N GLY A 220 25.29 -6.63 0.66
CA GLY A 220 25.56 -5.91 1.90
C GLY A 220 24.44 -5.01 2.41
N VAL A 221 23.27 -4.98 1.76
CA VAL A 221 22.10 -4.25 2.29
C VAL A 221 21.53 -5.02 3.47
N ASP A 222 21.34 -4.30 4.57
CA ASP A 222 20.77 -4.85 5.80
C ASP A 222 19.44 -4.19 6.19
N GLY A 223 18.86 -4.68 7.29
CA GLY A 223 17.65 -4.10 7.87
C GLY A 223 17.79 -2.61 8.24
N GLY A 224 18.98 -2.15 8.65
CA GLY A 224 19.20 -0.74 8.96
C GLY A 224 19.09 0.16 7.72
N ASP A 225 19.67 -0.27 6.60
CA ASP A 225 19.55 0.43 5.31
C ASP A 225 18.11 0.48 4.80
N ALA A 226 17.38 -0.63 4.97
CA ALA A 226 15.96 -0.68 4.65
C ALA A 226 15.16 0.23 5.58
N ALA A 227 15.36 0.19 6.90
CA ALA A 227 14.63 0.98 7.89
C ALA A 227 14.75 2.49 7.63
N GLU A 228 15.96 2.99 7.40
CA GLU A 228 16.18 4.41 7.15
C GLU A 228 15.46 4.88 5.88
N SER A 229 15.44 4.03 4.86
CA SER A 229 14.71 4.28 3.61
C SER A 229 13.20 4.22 3.79
N LEU A 230 12.73 3.23 4.56
CA LEU A 230 11.34 3.00 4.87
C LEU A 230 10.77 4.12 5.73
N MET A 231 11.54 4.71 6.64
CA MET A 231 11.07 5.79 7.52
C MET A 231 10.38 6.91 6.74
N PHE A 232 10.94 7.33 5.61
CA PHE A 232 10.36 8.39 4.79
C PHE A 232 9.15 7.92 3.97
N ALA A 233 9.22 6.73 3.38
CA ALA A 233 8.10 6.16 2.63
C ALA A 233 6.90 5.89 3.55
N ARG A 234 7.18 5.32 4.74
CA ARG A 234 6.26 5.08 5.83
C ARG A 234 5.65 6.41 6.29
N TRP A 235 6.45 7.39 6.70
CA TRP A 235 5.88 8.61 7.28
C TRP A 235 4.95 9.35 6.30
N ASP A 236 5.38 9.57 5.06
CA ASP A 236 4.52 10.23 4.06
C ASP A 236 3.32 9.39 3.65
N PHE A 237 3.46 8.06 3.52
CA PHE A 237 2.33 7.19 3.19
C PHE A 237 1.35 7.12 4.36
N LEU A 238 1.82 6.81 5.56
CA LEU A 238 0.98 6.66 6.74
C LEU A 238 0.27 7.94 7.11
N GLU A 239 0.98 9.05 7.27
CA GLU A 239 0.35 10.27 7.77
C GLU A 239 -0.62 10.85 6.73
N ARG A 240 -0.25 10.81 5.45
CA ARG A 240 -1.03 11.46 4.39
C ARG A 240 -2.07 10.55 3.76
N MET A 241 -1.79 9.26 3.56
CA MET A 241 -2.81 8.32 3.10
C MET A 241 -3.82 8.04 4.19
N ARG A 242 -3.46 8.06 5.48
CA ARG A 242 -4.45 8.01 6.57
C ARG A 242 -5.43 9.19 6.51
N MET A 243 -4.94 10.40 6.20
CA MET A 243 -5.81 11.56 5.94
C MET A 243 -6.70 11.37 4.71
N LEU A 244 -6.20 10.70 3.66
CA LEU A 244 -6.97 10.44 2.44
C LEU A 244 -8.04 9.38 2.66
N CYS A 245 -7.68 8.21 3.17
CA CYS A 245 -8.53 7.03 3.15
C CYS A 245 -9.67 7.09 4.16
N GLY A 246 -9.57 7.95 5.18
CA GLY A 246 -10.50 7.96 6.31
C GLY A 246 -10.84 6.52 6.72
N PHE A 247 -9.79 5.71 6.99
CA PHE A 247 -9.75 4.23 7.05
C PHE A 247 -10.93 3.52 7.75
N TRP A 248 -11.78 4.26 8.43
CA TRP A 248 -12.99 3.92 9.16
C TRP A 248 -14.28 3.82 8.29
N VAL A 249 -14.36 4.47 7.12
CA VAL A 249 -15.65 4.56 6.38
C VAL A 249 -15.96 3.32 5.51
N TYR A 250 -14.96 2.51 5.17
CA TYR A 250 -15.10 1.40 4.21
C TYR A 250 -14.63 0.03 4.72
N TYR A 251 -14.23 -0.08 6.00
CA TYR A 251 -13.68 -1.29 6.60
C TYR A 251 -14.25 -1.53 8.00
#